data_AF-A0A6P8K7W6-F1
#
_entry.id   AF-A0A6P8K7W6-F1
#
_cell.length_a   1.000
_cell.length_b   1.000
_cell.length_c   1.000
_cell.angle_alpha   90.00
_cell.angle_beta   90.00
_cell.angle_gamma   90.00
#
_symmetry.space_group_name_H-M   'P 1'
#
loop_
_entity.id
_entity.type
_entity.pdbx_description
1 polymer ?
#
loop_
_entity_poly.entity_id
_entity_poly.type
_entity_poly.pdbx_seq_one_letter_code
_entity_poly.pdbx_strand_id
1 'polypeptide(L)'
;MRPLQRVRQLLSLGTRIQGKRALHGQQEASVQKGGRPVLRLSLLAVGAGGLAYDGIVNDFTYCGASVRFVRSLKTAGLIAADYLRLDENDPEYETKVKLLHKKSAERLLETCLLNGGLYIKVGQGFAAINHILPVEYTSTLSLLQDRCLPTTQADVQKVFRRDFGQLPEEIYQEFDYQPVAAASLAQVFKAKLPSGEQVAVKVQYNDLQKRFISDLGTIIFLQDIVEFFFKDYNFGWILNDLRKNLVLELNFLQEGQNAERCAKDMKKFSYVHVPKVHWSYTKTLH
;
A
#
# COMPACT_ATOMS: atom_id res chain seq x y z
N MET A 1 -16.82 -0.83 36.90
CA MET A 1 -17.71 -0.27 35.86
C MET A 1 -16.88 0.70 35.06
N ARG A 2 -16.70 0.37 33.79
CA ARG A 2 -15.39 0.30 33.13
C ARG A 2 -15.39 1.07 31.79
N PRO A 3 -14.23 1.41 31.22
CA PRO A 3 -13.93 2.49 30.25
C PRO A 3 -14.73 2.59 28.93
N LEU A 4 -15.68 1.69 28.68
CA LEU A 4 -16.51 1.66 27.47
C LEU A 4 -17.54 2.81 27.37
N GLN A 5 -17.86 3.48 28.48
CA GLN A 5 -18.72 4.69 28.44
C GLN A 5 -17.99 5.91 27.87
N ARG A 6 -16.65 6.01 27.99
CA ARG A 6 -15.89 7.14 27.42
C ARG A 6 -15.71 7.05 25.90
N VAL A 7 -15.59 5.84 25.36
CA VAL A 7 -15.48 5.61 23.91
C VAL A 7 -16.81 5.94 23.20
N ARG A 8 -17.96 5.62 23.81
CA ARG A 8 -19.28 6.03 23.30
C ARG A 8 -19.50 7.54 23.34
N GLN A 9 -19.00 8.25 24.36
CA GLN A 9 -19.10 9.71 24.43
C GLN A 9 -18.27 10.41 23.35
N LEU A 10 -17.06 9.93 23.07
CA LEU A 10 -16.21 10.48 22.01
C LEU A 10 -16.80 10.27 20.60
N LEU A 11 -17.44 9.13 20.36
CA LEU A 11 -18.14 8.85 19.09
C LEU A 11 -19.42 9.69 18.92
N SER A 12 -20.11 10.04 20.02
CA SER A 12 -21.32 10.89 19.98
C SER A 12 -21.05 12.37 19.72
N LEU A 13 -19.83 12.86 20.00
CA LEU A 13 -19.41 14.23 19.73
C LEU A 13 -19.10 14.46 18.25
N GLY A 14 -18.59 13.45 17.54
CA GLY A 14 -18.35 13.51 16.09
C GLY A 14 -19.63 13.48 15.25
N THR A 15 -20.72 12.93 15.78
CA THR A 15 -22.01 12.83 15.06
C THR A 15 -22.83 14.12 15.11
N ARG A 16 -22.46 15.11 15.95
CA ARG A 16 -23.23 16.36 16.11
C ARG A 16 -22.91 17.45 15.07
N ILE A 17 -21.95 17.21 14.17
CA ILE A 17 -21.57 18.18 13.11
C ILE A 17 -22.13 17.80 11.72
N GLN A 18 -22.77 16.64 11.54
CA GLN A 18 -23.36 16.22 10.24
C GLN A 18 -24.89 16.05 10.24
N GLY A 19 -25.58 16.49 11.28
CA GLY A 19 -27.04 16.36 11.40
C GLY A 19 -27.83 17.61 10.98
N LYS A 20 -27.78 18.01 9.71
CA LYS A 20 -28.82 18.87 9.08
C LYS A 20 -28.89 18.61 7.57
N ARG A 21 -29.50 17.48 7.19
CA ARG A 21 -30.31 17.32 5.97
C ARG A 21 -30.89 15.91 5.94
N ALA A 22 -32.07 15.77 6.55
CA ALA A 22 -32.99 14.70 6.24
C ALA A 22 -34.39 15.31 6.25
N LEU A 23 -35.06 15.30 5.09
CA LEU A 23 -36.51 15.36 5.01
C LEU A 23 -36.94 14.43 3.87
N HIS A 24 -37.92 13.60 4.22
CA HIS A 24 -38.83 12.79 3.40
C HIS A 24 -38.40 11.38 2.95
N GLY A 25 -39.23 10.41 3.38
CA GLY A 25 -39.48 9.16 2.67
C GLY A 25 -39.60 7.92 3.55
N GLN A 26 -40.73 7.74 4.23
CA GLN A 26 -41.12 6.47 4.86
C GLN A 26 -41.36 5.38 3.81
N GLN A 27 -40.95 4.14 4.10
CA GLN A 27 -41.79 2.94 3.91
C GLN A 27 -41.17 1.71 4.60
N GLU A 28 -41.98 1.08 5.45
CA GLU A 28 -41.71 -0.21 6.11
C GLU A 28 -41.90 -1.38 5.14
N ALA A 29 -41.08 -2.43 5.26
CA ALA A 29 -41.48 -3.79 4.89
C ALA A 29 -40.66 -4.87 5.64
N SER A 30 -41.43 -5.82 6.17
CA SER A 30 -41.20 -7.05 6.94
C SER A 30 -39.98 -7.95 6.66
N VAL A 31 -39.57 -8.63 7.73
CA VAL A 31 -38.60 -9.74 7.88
C VAL A 31 -38.97 -11.02 7.11
N GLN A 32 -37.98 -11.70 6.50
CA GLN A 32 -37.95 -13.17 6.37
C GLN A 32 -36.52 -13.73 6.48
N LYS A 33 -36.35 -14.76 7.33
CA LYS A 33 -35.12 -15.55 7.55
C LYS A 33 -35.15 -16.81 6.68
N GLY A 34 -34.01 -17.19 6.10
CA GLY A 34 -33.68 -18.58 5.75
C GLY A 34 -33.18 -18.83 4.31
N GLY A 35 -31.94 -19.32 4.16
CA GLY A 35 -31.42 -19.93 2.92
C GLY A 35 -29.88 -19.90 2.74
N ARG A 36 -29.18 -21.00 3.09
CA ARG A 36 -27.85 -21.42 2.55
C ARG A 36 -28.08 -22.19 1.22
N PRO A 37 -27.13 -22.51 0.29
CA PRO A 37 -25.66 -22.42 0.27
C PRO A 37 -25.05 -21.98 -1.10
N VAL A 38 -25.69 -21.11 -1.89
CA VAL A 38 -25.23 -20.76 -3.26
C VAL A 38 -23.93 -19.92 -3.25
N LEU A 39 -23.64 -19.26 -2.13
CA LEU A 39 -22.49 -18.36 -1.98
C LEU A 39 -21.12 -19.06 -1.83
N ARG A 40 -21.09 -20.40 -1.71
CA ARG A 40 -19.82 -21.15 -1.63
C ARG A 40 -19.14 -21.36 -2.99
N LEU A 41 -19.87 -21.18 -4.08
CA LEU A 41 -19.34 -21.37 -5.44
C LEU A 41 -18.66 -20.10 -6.00
N SER A 42 -19.02 -18.90 -5.50
CA SER A 42 -18.50 -17.63 -6.01
C SER A 42 -17.05 -17.36 -5.60
N LEU A 43 -16.62 -17.77 -4.40
CA LEU A 43 -15.22 -17.59 -3.96
C LEU A 43 -14.22 -18.47 -4.73
N LEU A 44 -14.61 -19.68 -5.13
CA LEU A 44 -13.80 -20.54 -6.01
C LEU A 44 -13.77 -20.02 -7.45
N ALA A 45 -14.88 -19.45 -7.93
CA ALA A 45 -14.97 -18.87 -9.26
C ALA A 45 -14.08 -17.62 -9.43
N VAL A 46 -13.87 -16.82 -8.38
CA VAL A 46 -12.98 -15.65 -8.46
C VAL A 46 -11.50 -16.04 -8.45
N GLY A 47 -11.11 -17.09 -7.71
CA GLY A 47 -9.75 -17.64 -7.78
C GLY A 47 -9.40 -18.18 -9.17
N ALA A 48 -10.35 -18.87 -9.82
CA ALA A 48 -10.22 -19.33 -11.20
C ALA A 48 -10.26 -18.16 -12.20
N GLY A 49 -11.09 -17.15 -11.95
CA GLY A 49 -11.18 -15.94 -12.77
C GLY A 49 -9.91 -15.09 -12.74
N GLY A 50 -9.21 -15.01 -11.60
CA GLY A 50 -7.92 -14.32 -11.50
C GLY A 50 -6.81 -15.03 -12.29
N LEU A 51 -6.77 -16.37 -12.24
CA LEU A 51 -5.85 -17.18 -13.03
C LEU A 51 -6.16 -17.10 -14.54
N ALA A 52 -7.45 -17.09 -14.91
CA ALA A 52 -7.88 -16.94 -16.29
C ALA A 52 -7.63 -15.52 -16.82
N TYR A 53 -7.87 -14.47 -16.03
CA TYR A 53 -7.61 -13.08 -16.41
C TYR A 53 -6.11 -12.83 -16.61
N ASP A 54 -5.26 -13.32 -15.70
CA ASP A 54 -3.80 -13.20 -15.82
C ASP A 54 -3.28 -14.02 -17.02
N GLY A 55 -3.83 -15.21 -17.26
CA GLY A 55 -3.49 -16.05 -18.42
C GLY A 55 -3.92 -15.45 -19.77
N ILE A 56 -5.06 -14.75 -19.83
CA ILE A 56 -5.62 -14.18 -21.05
C ILE A 56 -5.00 -12.81 -21.39
N VAL A 57 -4.67 -11.99 -20.39
CA VAL A 57 -4.16 -10.62 -20.61
C VAL A 57 -2.62 -10.59 -20.70
N ASN A 58 -1.92 -11.50 -20.02
CA ASN A 58 -0.45 -11.44 -19.87
C ASN A 58 0.30 -12.67 -20.43
N ASP A 59 -0.32 -13.45 -21.32
CA ASP A 59 0.37 -14.50 -22.10
C ASP A 59 1.20 -15.49 -21.24
N PHE A 60 0.65 -15.93 -20.09
CA PHE A 60 1.25 -16.91 -19.16
C PHE A 60 2.76 -16.72 -18.81
N THR A 61 3.35 -15.54 -19.04
CA THR A 61 4.80 -15.34 -18.97
C THR A 61 5.28 -14.89 -17.58
N TYR A 62 4.36 -14.67 -16.63
CA TYR A 62 4.67 -14.19 -15.28
C TYR A 62 4.17 -15.12 -14.16
N CYS A 63 4.92 -16.20 -13.88
CA CYS A 63 4.75 -17.02 -12.66
C CYS A 63 4.79 -16.20 -11.35
N GLY A 64 5.37 -15.00 -11.35
CA GLY A 64 5.52 -14.16 -10.16
C GLY A 64 4.22 -13.51 -9.64
N ALA A 65 3.31 -13.06 -10.51
CA ALA A 65 2.09 -12.37 -10.09
C ALA A 65 1.12 -13.33 -9.40
N SER A 66 0.87 -14.47 -10.03
CA SER A 66 0.08 -15.57 -9.47
C SER A 66 0.63 -16.06 -8.13
N VAL A 67 1.94 -16.21 -7.97
CA VAL A 67 2.56 -16.60 -6.68
C VAL A 67 2.29 -15.56 -5.58
N ARG A 68 2.45 -14.26 -5.89
CA ARG A 68 2.14 -13.20 -4.92
C ARG A 68 0.67 -13.18 -4.57
N PHE A 69 -0.22 -13.30 -5.56
CA PHE A 69 -1.67 -13.35 -5.36
C PHE A 69 -2.06 -14.51 -4.43
N VAL A 70 -1.61 -15.74 -4.71
CA VAL A 70 -1.89 -16.92 -3.88
C VAL A 70 -1.35 -16.75 -2.46
N ARG A 71 -0.14 -16.19 -2.31
CA ARG A 71 0.44 -15.88 -0.99
C ARG A 71 -0.43 -14.90 -0.23
N SER A 72 -0.86 -13.82 -0.87
CA SER A 72 -1.72 -12.80 -0.27
C SER A 72 -3.09 -13.37 0.13
N LEU A 73 -3.70 -14.20 -0.72
CA LEU A 73 -4.95 -14.91 -0.41
C LEU A 73 -4.80 -15.86 0.78
N LYS A 74 -3.72 -16.65 0.81
CA LYS A 74 -3.42 -17.54 1.93
C LYS A 74 -3.32 -16.75 3.24
N THR A 75 -2.56 -15.65 3.24
CA THR A 75 -2.40 -14.80 4.43
C THR A 75 -3.73 -14.21 4.87
N ALA A 76 -4.50 -13.60 3.96
CA ALA A 76 -5.81 -13.04 4.26
C ALA A 76 -6.79 -14.10 4.81
N GLY A 77 -6.83 -15.28 4.19
CA GLY A 77 -7.66 -16.40 4.63
C GLY A 77 -7.29 -16.94 6.01
N LEU A 78 -5.99 -17.06 6.32
CA LEU A 78 -5.52 -17.48 7.65
C LEU A 78 -5.84 -16.45 8.72
N ILE A 79 -5.68 -15.16 8.42
CA ILE A 79 -6.04 -14.07 9.33
C ILE A 79 -7.55 -14.11 9.58
N ALA A 80 -8.37 -14.11 8.53
CA ALA A 80 -9.82 -14.14 8.65
C ALA A 80 -10.32 -15.37 9.43
N ALA A 81 -9.77 -16.56 9.15
CA ALA A 81 -10.13 -17.78 9.86
C ALA A 81 -9.75 -17.75 11.35
N ASP A 82 -8.66 -17.08 11.73
CA ASP A 82 -8.30 -16.93 13.13
C ASP A 82 -9.24 -15.94 13.86
N TYR A 83 -9.65 -14.83 13.22
CA TYR A 83 -10.66 -13.92 13.80
C TYR A 83 -12.04 -14.54 13.92
N LEU A 84 -12.48 -15.32 12.93
CA LEU A 84 -13.79 -16.00 12.95
C LEU A 84 -13.91 -17.08 14.04
N ARG A 85 -12.78 -17.52 14.63
CA ARG A 85 -12.74 -18.47 15.74
C ARG A 85 -12.69 -17.80 17.11
N LEU A 86 -12.63 -16.48 17.16
CA LEU A 86 -12.58 -15.74 18.41
C LEU A 86 -13.99 -15.70 19.04
N ASP A 87 -14.10 -16.13 20.29
CA ASP A 87 -15.35 -16.04 21.06
C ASP A 87 -15.32 -14.78 21.93
N GLU A 88 -16.22 -13.84 21.65
CA GLU A 88 -16.35 -12.57 22.38
C GLU A 88 -16.76 -12.77 23.85
N ASN A 89 -17.34 -13.92 24.20
CA ASN A 89 -17.78 -14.21 25.57
C ASN A 89 -16.67 -14.83 26.43
N ASP A 90 -15.50 -15.08 25.85
CA ASP A 90 -14.37 -15.68 26.55
C ASP A 90 -13.83 -14.72 27.64
N PRO A 91 -13.67 -15.17 28.91
CA PRO A 91 -13.10 -14.34 29.97
C PRO A 91 -11.71 -13.77 29.65
N GLU A 92 -10.96 -14.41 28.75
CA GLU A 92 -9.62 -14.00 28.30
C GLU A 92 -9.63 -13.29 26.93
N TYR A 93 -10.81 -12.89 26.42
CA TYR A 93 -10.97 -12.28 25.10
C TYR A 93 -9.95 -11.17 24.80
N GLU A 94 -9.78 -10.23 25.73
CA GLU A 94 -8.85 -9.10 25.59
C GLU A 94 -7.38 -9.52 25.41
N THR A 95 -6.98 -10.63 26.03
CA THR A 95 -5.62 -11.17 25.86
C THR A 95 -5.52 -11.92 24.54
N LYS A 96 -6.52 -12.74 24.21
CA LYS A 96 -6.58 -13.54 22.98
C LYS A 96 -6.60 -12.66 21.73
N VAL A 97 -7.35 -11.56 21.75
CA VAL A 97 -7.44 -10.63 20.62
C VAL A 97 -6.12 -9.92 20.37
N LYS A 98 -5.38 -9.50 21.42
CA LYS A 98 -4.05 -8.89 21.27
C LYS A 98 -3.02 -9.86 20.71
N LEU A 99 -2.99 -11.09 21.22
CA LEU A 99 -2.12 -12.14 20.69
C LEU A 99 -2.46 -12.44 19.22
N LEU A 100 -3.74 -12.46 18.88
CA LEU A 100 -4.21 -12.63 17.51
C LEU A 100 -3.82 -11.46 16.60
N HIS A 101 -3.97 -10.21 17.07
CA HIS A 101 -3.51 -9.02 16.35
C HIS A 101 -2.02 -9.12 16.04
N LYS A 102 -1.20 -9.49 17.04
CA LYS A 102 0.24 -9.67 16.87
C LYS A 102 0.59 -10.73 15.83
N LYS A 103 0.01 -11.93 15.95
CA LYS A 103 0.19 -13.03 15.00
C LYS A 103 -0.23 -12.64 13.57
N SER A 104 -1.33 -11.90 13.45
CA SER A 104 -1.84 -11.45 12.15
C SER A 104 -0.95 -10.39 11.53
N ALA A 105 -0.44 -9.45 12.35
CA ALA A 105 0.52 -8.43 11.93
C ALA A 105 1.85 -9.04 11.44
N GLU A 106 2.35 -10.08 12.12
CA GLU A 106 3.57 -10.79 11.71
C GLU A 106 3.41 -11.50 10.36
N ARG A 107 2.28 -12.18 10.14
CA ARG A 107 1.97 -12.80 8.83
C ARG A 107 1.85 -11.75 7.71
N LEU A 108 1.25 -10.61 8.03
CA LEU A 108 1.14 -9.51 7.06
C LEU A 108 2.52 -8.93 6.75
N LEU A 109 3.35 -8.69 7.77
CA LEU A 109 4.75 -8.26 7.61
C LEU A 109 5.54 -9.23 6.72
N GLU A 110 5.48 -10.54 7.01
CA GLU A 110 6.15 -11.56 6.21
C GLU A 110 5.68 -11.53 4.75
N THR A 111 4.36 -11.42 4.53
CA THR A 111 3.79 -11.31 3.18
C THR A 111 4.26 -10.07 2.46
N CYS A 112 4.31 -8.92 3.15
CA CYS A 112 4.84 -7.67 2.61
C CYS A 112 6.31 -7.80 2.20
N LEU A 113 7.15 -8.43 3.05
CA LEU A 113 8.56 -8.66 2.77
C LEU A 113 8.76 -9.61 1.58
N LEU A 114 8.02 -10.72 1.53
CA LEU A 114 8.11 -11.71 0.47
C LEU A 114 7.57 -11.21 -0.87
N ASN A 115 6.55 -10.34 -0.86
CA ASN A 115 6.00 -9.76 -2.07
C ASN A 115 6.81 -8.54 -2.53
N GLY A 116 7.33 -7.71 -1.62
CA GLY A 116 8.07 -6.50 -1.97
C GLY A 116 7.21 -5.41 -2.60
N GLY A 117 7.87 -4.31 -3.02
CA GLY A 117 7.26 -3.23 -3.80
C GLY A 117 6.01 -2.63 -3.15
N LEU A 118 4.88 -2.69 -3.86
CA LEU A 118 3.60 -2.13 -3.42
C LEU A 118 3.17 -2.63 -2.03
N TYR A 119 3.43 -3.90 -1.71
CA TYR A 119 3.05 -4.47 -0.41
C TYR A 119 3.85 -3.86 0.74
N ILE A 120 5.14 -3.56 0.54
CA ILE A 120 5.96 -2.84 1.53
C ILE A 120 5.35 -1.45 1.74
N LYS A 121 5.00 -0.75 0.65
CA LYS A 121 4.45 0.60 0.72
C LYS A 121 3.10 0.64 1.44
N VAL A 122 2.20 -0.31 1.16
CA VAL A 122 0.92 -0.43 1.85
C VAL A 122 1.12 -0.73 3.34
N GLY A 123 2.06 -1.63 3.68
CA GLY A 123 2.39 -1.92 5.07
C GLY A 123 2.99 -0.71 5.80
N GLN A 124 3.84 0.08 5.16
CA GLN A 124 4.34 1.37 5.69
C GLN A 124 3.18 2.35 5.94
N GLY A 125 2.22 2.40 5.02
CA GLY A 125 0.99 3.18 5.17
C GLY A 125 0.20 2.76 6.41
N PHE A 126 -0.06 1.46 6.59
CA PHE A 126 -0.71 0.95 7.79
C PHE A 126 0.08 1.24 9.07
N ALA A 127 1.41 1.12 9.06
CA ALA A 127 2.25 1.45 10.21
C ALA A 127 2.10 2.91 10.65
N ALA A 128 1.86 3.83 9.70
CA ALA A 128 1.67 5.25 9.98
C ALA A 128 0.29 5.57 10.59
N ILE A 129 -0.71 4.70 10.46
CA ILE A 129 -2.08 4.92 10.96
C ILE A 129 -2.21 4.37 12.40
N ASN A 130 -1.40 4.92 13.30
CA ASN A 130 -1.29 4.47 14.69
C ASN A 130 -2.51 4.79 15.59
N HIS A 131 -3.42 5.64 15.13
CA HIS A 131 -4.60 6.09 15.87
C HIS A 131 -5.86 5.26 15.58
N ILE A 132 -5.78 4.33 14.61
CA ILE A 132 -6.92 3.48 14.20
C ILE A 132 -6.57 2.01 14.34
N LEU A 133 -5.37 1.60 13.90
CA LEU A 133 -4.96 0.21 13.95
C LEU A 133 -4.46 -0.17 15.35
N PRO A 134 -4.69 -1.42 15.79
CA PRO A 134 -4.11 -1.93 17.03
C PRO A 134 -2.60 -1.76 17.05
N VAL A 135 -2.04 -1.50 18.24
CA VAL A 135 -0.60 -1.24 18.42
C VAL A 135 0.26 -2.41 17.92
N GLU A 136 -0.25 -3.64 17.98
CA GLU A 136 0.41 -4.83 17.49
C GLU A 136 0.64 -4.79 15.98
N TYR A 137 -0.28 -4.21 15.20
CA TYR A 137 -0.10 -4.01 13.76
C TYR A 137 0.91 -2.91 13.47
N THR A 138 0.74 -1.75 14.09
CA THR A 138 1.56 -0.57 13.78
C THR A 138 3.02 -0.76 14.20
N SER A 139 3.27 -1.32 15.38
CA SER A 139 4.61 -1.66 15.86
C SER A 139 5.29 -2.78 15.08
N THR A 140 4.53 -3.73 14.53
CA THR A 140 5.12 -4.82 13.74
C THR A 140 5.43 -4.34 12.31
N LEU A 141 4.51 -3.59 11.70
CA LEU A 141 4.69 -3.11 10.33
C LEU A 141 5.68 -1.94 10.22
N SER A 142 6.02 -1.26 11.32
CA SER A 142 7.07 -0.23 11.30
C SER A 142 8.43 -0.78 10.87
N LEU A 143 8.66 -2.09 11.04
CA LEU A 143 9.85 -2.79 10.53
C LEU A 143 10.01 -2.72 9.00
N LEU A 144 8.95 -2.34 8.26
CA LEU A 144 9.00 -2.10 6.83
C LEU A 144 9.65 -0.76 6.45
N GLN A 145 9.91 0.13 7.41
CA GLN A 145 10.49 1.45 7.16
C GLN A 145 12.03 1.40 7.01
N ASP A 146 12.69 0.43 7.66
CA ASP A 146 14.16 0.42 7.82
C ASP A 146 14.92 -0.43 6.79
N ARG A 147 14.25 -1.03 5.80
CA ARG A 147 14.88 -2.00 4.90
C ARG A 147 15.04 -1.47 3.48
N CYS A 148 16.31 -1.34 3.08
CA CYS A 148 16.72 -1.14 1.71
C CYS A 148 16.53 -2.44 0.91
N LEU A 149 15.74 -2.42 -0.16
CA LEU A 149 15.68 -3.54 -1.11
C LEU A 149 16.87 -3.40 -2.07
N PRO A 150 17.80 -4.38 -2.10
CA PRO A 150 18.96 -4.32 -2.98
C PRO A 150 18.52 -4.36 -4.45
N THR A 151 19.30 -3.73 -5.32
CA THR A 151 19.13 -3.79 -6.77
C THR A 151 20.46 -3.99 -7.44
N THR A 152 20.43 -4.67 -8.57
CA THR A 152 21.60 -4.86 -9.40
C THR A 152 21.83 -3.66 -10.31
N GLN A 153 23.08 -3.36 -10.63
CA GLN A 153 23.44 -2.38 -11.66
C GLN A 153 22.68 -2.64 -12.98
N ALA A 154 22.53 -3.91 -13.36
CA ALA A 154 21.81 -4.31 -14.57
C ALA A 154 20.33 -3.86 -14.56
N ASP A 155 19.65 -3.89 -13.41
CA ASP A 155 18.26 -3.45 -13.33
C ASP A 155 18.13 -1.93 -13.40
N VAL A 156 19.08 -1.18 -12.81
CA VAL A 156 19.15 0.28 -12.99
C VAL A 156 19.36 0.61 -14.47
N GLN A 157 20.32 -0.05 -15.13
CA GLN A 157 20.58 0.15 -16.56
C GLN A 157 19.37 -0.16 -17.44
N LYS A 158 18.59 -1.21 -17.14
CA LYS A 158 17.34 -1.51 -17.86
C LYS A 158 16.33 -0.38 -17.74
N VAL A 159 16.18 0.21 -16.55
CA VAL A 159 15.28 1.36 -16.33
C VAL A 159 15.72 2.55 -17.16
N PHE A 160 17.01 2.86 -17.14
CA PHE A 160 17.56 3.96 -17.94
C PHE A 160 17.40 3.74 -19.44
N ARG A 161 17.70 2.55 -19.97
CA ARG A 161 17.47 2.24 -21.38
C ARG A 161 16.00 2.37 -21.76
N ARG A 162 15.09 1.95 -20.89
CA ARG A 162 13.65 2.04 -21.12
C ARG A 162 13.15 3.50 -21.14
N ASP A 163 13.64 4.33 -20.21
CA ASP A 163 13.07 5.67 -19.97
C ASP A 163 13.78 6.76 -20.79
N PHE A 164 15.08 6.58 -21.07
CA PHE A 164 15.92 7.54 -21.78
C PHE A 164 16.48 7.01 -23.11
N GLY A 165 16.40 5.70 -23.37
CA GLY A 165 17.09 5.09 -24.52
C GLY A 165 18.61 4.96 -24.34
N GLN A 166 19.14 5.35 -23.19
CA GLN A 166 20.56 5.50 -22.90
C GLN A 166 20.90 4.84 -21.56
N LEU A 167 22.17 4.55 -21.33
CA LEU A 167 22.71 4.13 -20.04
C LEU A 167 23.01 5.34 -19.14
N PRO A 168 23.10 5.16 -17.79
CA PRO A 168 23.50 6.23 -16.89
C PRO A 168 24.82 6.90 -17.28
N GLU A 169 25.80 6.11 -17.74
CA GLU A 169 27.13 6.57 -18.14
C GLU A 169 27.12 7.43 -19.41
N GLU A 170 26.03 7.42 -20.18
CA GLU A 170 25.85 8.26 -21.38
C GLU A 170 25.17 9.60 -21.04
N ILE A 171 24.54 9.70 -19.87
CA ILE A 171 23.78 10.88 -19.42
C ILE A 171 24.58 11.69 -18.38
N TYR A 172 25.27 10.98 -17.49
CA TYR A 172 26.01 11.53 -16.36
C TYR A 172 27.52 11.40 -16.56
N GLN A 173 28.27 12.36 -16.04
CA GLN A 173 29.74 12.29 -16.00
C GLN A 173 30.22 11.16 -15.07
N GLU A 174 29.54 11.00 -13.93
CA GLU A 174 29.79 9.95 -12.94
C GLU A 174 28.43 9.44 -12.44
N PHE A 175 28.27 8.13 -12.27
CA PHE A 175 27.08 7.53 -11.67
C PHE A 175 27.50 6.41 -10.71
N ASP A 176 27.16 6.57 -9.44
CA ASP A 176 27.43 5.58 -8.40
C ASP A 176 26.28 4.59 -8.31
N TYR A 177 26.51 3.32 -8.67
CA TYR A 177 25.52 2.26 -8.58
C TYR A 177 25.27 1.77 -7.14
N GLN A 178 26.00 2.27 -6.15
CA GLN A 178 25.67 2.06 -4.76
C GLN A 178 24.56 3.03 -4.34
N PRO A 179 23.34 2.55 -4.04
CA PRO A 179 22.25 3.44 -3.64
C PRO A 179 22.57 4.08 -2.29
N VAL A 180 22.37 5.40 -2.20
CA VAL A 180 22.52 6.16 -0.95
C VAL A 180 21.27 6.10 -0.08
N ALA A 181 20.13 5.82 -0.69
CA ALA A 181 18.88 5.57 -0.01
C ALA A 181 18.01 4.64 -0.87
N ALA A 182 17.15 3.88 -0.22
CA ALA A 182 16.09 3.15 -0.88
C ALA A 182 14.76 3.44 -0.18
N ALA A 183 13.74 3.63 -0.99
CA ALA A 183 12.36 3.72 -0.58
C ALA A 183 11.61 2.50 -1.12
N SER A 184 10.33 2.38 -0.77
CA SER A 184 9.51 1.23 -1.15
C SER A 184 9.25 1.09 -2.65
N LEU A 185 9.33 2.18 -3.43
CA LEU A 185 9.07 2.17 -4.88
C LEU A 185 10.29 2.56 -5.74
N ALA A 186 11.36 3.05 -5.13
CA ALA A 186 12.50 3.58 -5.86
C ALA A 186 13.75 3.67 -4.99
N GLN A 187 14.89 3.88 -5.65
CA GLN A 187 16.19 4.04 -5.02
C GLN A 187 16.80 5.36 -5.44
N VAL A 188 17.66 5.91 -4.59
CA VAL A 188 18.37 7.16 -4.83
C VAL A 188 19.84 6.87 -4.96
N PHE A 189 20.43 7.35 -6.06
CA PHE A 189 21.84 7.20 -6.39
C PHE A 189 22.52 8.57 -6.41
N LYS A 190 23.83 8.57 -6.17
CA LYS A 190 24.66 9.77 -6.40
C LYS A 190 25.10 9.77 -7.86
N ALA A 191 25.03 10.93 -8.50
CA ALA A 191 25.58 11.12 -9.83
C ALA A 191 26.11 12.53 -9.99
N LYS A 192 26.85 12.75 -11.07
CA LYS A 192 27.42 14.04 -11.44
C LYS A 192 27.01 14.39 -12.86
N LEU A 193 26.45 15.58 -13.05
CA LEU A 193 26.09 16.08 -14.37
C LEU A 193 27.35 16.43 -15.17
N PRO A 194 27.27 16.50 -16.52
CA PRO A 194 28.38 16.99 -17.36
C PRO A 194 28.88 18.40 -17.00
N SER A 195 28.03 19.21 -16.35
CA SER A 195 28.40 20.52 -15.81
C SER A 195 29.32 20.46 -14.58
N GLY A 196 29.51 19.26 -14.00
CA GLY A 196 30.22 19.03 -12.74
C GLY A 196 29.34 19.10 -11.49
N GLU A 197 28.06 19.47 -11.61
CA GLU A 197 27.11 19.54 -10.49
C GLU A 197 26.77 18.13 -9.95
N GLN A 198 26.80 17.97 -8.62
CA GLN A 198 26.40 16.74 -7.94
C GLN A 198 24.89 16.68 -7.79
N VAL A 199 24.29 15.54 -8.15
CA VAL A 199 22.83 15.33 -8.15
C VAL A 199 22.46 14.02 -7.48
N ALA A 200 21.26 14.00 -6.89
CA ALA A 200 20.61 12.78 -6.43
C ALA A 200 19.67 12.28 -7.53
N VAL A 201 19.84 11.03 -7.96
CA VAL A 201 19.06 10.43 -9.04
C VAL A 201 18.14 9.37 -8.48
N LYS A 202 16.83 9.63 -8.52
CA LYS A 202 15.80 8.71 -8.04
C LYS A 202 15.36 7.79 -9.19
N VAL A 203 15.54 6.49 -9.02
CA VAL A 203 15.25 5.46 -10.05
C VAL A 203 14.22 4.50 -9.51
N GLN A 204 13.10 4.32 -10.22
CA GLN A 204 12.08 3.34 -9.86
C GLN A 204 12.59 1.91 -10.06
N TYR A 205 12.13 0.96 -9.25
CA TYR A 205 12.42 -0.45 -9.48
C TYR A 205 11.87 -0.92 -10.83
N ASN A 206 12.68 -1.66 -11.59
CA ASN A 206 12.36 -2.07 -12.96
C ASN A 206 11.05 -2.89 -13.07
N ASP A 207 10.87 -3.86 -12.16
CA ASP A 207 9.75 -4.77 -12.16
C ASP A 207 8.46 -4.14 -11.61
N LEU A 208 8.60 -3.10 -10.77
CA LEU A 208 7.53 -2.53 -9.96
C LEU A 208 6.36 -2.00 -10.77
N GLN A 209 6.59 -1.29 -11.87
CA GLN A 209 5.50 -0.72 -12.65
C GLN A 209 4.64 -1.81 -13.32
N LYS A 210 5.28 -2.81 -13.93
CA LYS A 210 4.58 -3.92 -14.61
C LYS A 210 3.70 -4.69 -13.63
N ARG A 211 4.17 -4.87 -12.41
CA ARG A 211 3.41 -5.57 -11.35
C ARG A 211 2.44 -4.67 -10.59
N PHE A 212 2.60 -3.35 -10.63
CA PHE A 212 1.84 -2.44 -9.77
C PHE A 212 0.34 -2.57 -9.97
N ILE A 213 -0.13 -2.62 -11.23
CA ILE A 213 -1.56 -2.72 -11.54
C ILE A 213 -2.15 -4.04 -11.00
N SER A 214 -1.46 -5.16 -11.25
CA SER A 214 -1.91 -6.49 -10.79
C SER A 214 -1.85 -6.62 -9.26
N ASP A 215 -0.78 -6.13 -8.62
CA ASP A 215 -0.65 -6.14 -7.17
C ASP A 215 -1.69 -5.21 -6.51
N LEU A 216 -1.95 -4.04 -7.10
CA LEU A 216 -2.97 -3.12 -6.61
C LEU A 216 -4.37 -3.74 -6.73
N GLY A 217 -4.66 -4.38 -7.88
CA GLY A 217 -5.90 -5.13 -8.08
C GLY A 217 -6.07 -6.24 -7.06
N THR A 218 -4.99 -6.97 -6.73
CA THR A 218 -5.00 -7.99 -5.67
C THR A 218 -5.35 -7.39 -4.31
N ILE A 219 -4.74 -6.26 -3.94
CA ILE A 219 -4.98 -5.62 -2.64
C ILE A 219 -6.42 -5.11 -2.53
N ILE A 220 -6.95 -4.53 -3.61
CA ILE A 220 -8.37 -4.10 -3.68
C ILE A 220 -9.30 -5.31 -3.56
N PHE A 221 -9.02 -6.39 -4.28
CA PHE A 221 -9.83 -7.60 -4.19
C PHE A 221 -9.85 -8.20 -2.77
N LEU A 222 -8.70 -8.23 -2.10
CA LEU A 222 -8.61 -8.72 -0.72
C LEU A 222 -9.33 -7.80 0.27
N GLN A 223 -9.32 -6.50 0.04
CA GLN A 223 -10.14 -5.55 0.79
C GLN A 223 -11.62 -5.88 0.68
N ASP A 224 -12.12 -6.07 -0.54
CA ASP A 224 -13.54 -6.35 -0.78
C ASP A 224 -13.98 -7.63 -0.07
N ILE A 225 -13.10 -8.66 -0.04
CA ILE A 225 -13.32 -9.87 0.75
C ILE A 225 -13.41 -9.55 2.25
N VAL A 226 -12.47 -8.75 2.77
CA VAL A 226 -12.44 -8.40 4.20
C VAL A 226 -13.70 -7.62 4.59
N GLU A 227 -14.11 -6.62 3.80
CA GLU A 227 -15.35 -5.87 4.04
C GLU A 227 -16.59 -6.76 4.01
N PHE A 228 -16.61 -7.76 3.13
CA PHE A 228 -17.70 -8.71 3.05
C PHE A 228 -17.86 -9.54 4.33
N PHE A 229 -16.76 -10.04 4.91
CA PHE A 229 -16.77 -10.86 6.12
C PHE A 229 -16.83 -10.06 7.42
N PHE A 230 -16.28 -8.83 7.44
CA PHE A 230 -16.16 -7.99 8.63
C PHE A 230 -16.89 -6.66 8.41
N LYS A 231 -18.22 -6.71 8.27
CA LYS A 231 -19.05 -5.54 7.92
C LYS A 231 -18.98 -4.38 8.92
N ASP A 232 -18.68 -4.68 10.18
CA ASP A 232 -18.53 -3.67 11.24
C ASP A 232 -17.15 -2.96 11.19
N TYR A 233 -16.21 -3.46 10.38
CA TYR A 233 -14.90 -2.87 10.16
C TYR A 233 -14.86 -2.09 8.85
N ASN A 234 -15.11 -0.78 8.93
CA ASN A 234 -14.98 0.12 7.77
C ASN A 234 -13.51 0.56 7.58
N PHE A 235 -12.69 -0.33 7.01
CA PHE A 235 -11.32 -0.02 6.59
C PHE A 235 -11.23 0.45 5.13
N GLY A 236 -12.33 0.41 4.38
CA GLY A 236 -12.32 0.72 2.96
C GLY A 236 -11.88 2.15 2.63
N TRP A 237 -12.16 3.09 3.51
CA TRP A 237 -11.69 4.46 3.35
C TRP A 237 -10.16 4.58 3.51
N ILE A 238 -9.53 3.78 4.38
CA ILE A 238 -8.07 3.76 4.57
C ILE A 238 -7.40 3.27 3.29
N LEU A 239 -7.86 2.15 2.75
CA LEU A 239 -7.28 1.60 1.53
C LEU A 239 -7.57 2.48 0.31
N ASN A 240 -8.71 3.15 0.27
CA ASN A 240 -8.99 4.16 -0.76
C ASN A 240 -8.04 5.35 -0.69
N ASP A 241 -7.73 5.84 0.51
CA ASP A 241 -6.79 6.95 0.69
C ASP A 241 -5.36 6.51 0.33
N LEU A 242 -4.93 5.33 0.82
CA LEU A 242 -3.66 4.71 0.45
C LEU A 242 -3.55 4.55 -1.07
N ARG A 243 -4.59 4.04 -1.74
CA ARG A 243 -4.61 3.87 -3.21
C ARG A 243 -4.36 5.18 -3.94
N LYS A 244 -5.04 6.27 -3.54
CA LYS A 244 -4.83 7.59 -4.16
C LYS A 244 -3.38 8.02 -4.01
N ASN A 245 -2.82 7.90 -2.81
CA ASN A 245 -1.44 8.27 -2.53
C ASN A 245 -0.43 7.41 -3.30
N LEU A 246 -0.70 6.10 -3.43
CA LEU A 246 0.15 5.16 -4.15
C LEU A 246 0.28 5.47 -5.64
N VAL A 247 -0.82 5.85 -6.29
CA VAL A 247 -0.80 6.26 -7.70
C VAL A 247 0.02 7.54 -7.89
N LEU A 248 -0.11 8.49 -6.97
CA LEU A 248 0.67 9.73 -7.01
C LEU A 248 2.17 9.48 -6.83
N GLU A 249 2.55 8.52 -5.99
CA GLU A 249 3.97 8.19 -5.76
C GLU A 249 4.67 7.52 -6.95
N LEU A 250 3.93 6.93 -7.89
CA LEU A 250 4.51 6.44 -9.13
C LEU A 250 4.81 7.58 -10.12
N ASN A 251 4.20 8.74 -9.95
CA ASN A 251 4.37 9.86 -10.86
C ASN A 251 5.45 10.83 -10.35
N PHE A 252 6.69 10.61 -10.77
CA PHE A 252 7.81 11.46 -10.39
C PHE A 252 7.75 12.88 -10.96
N LEU A 253 7.00 13.13 -12.03
CA LEU A 253 6.77 14.51 -12.49
C LEU A 253 5.95 15.28 -11.46
N GLN A 254 4.90 14.65 -10.94
CA GLN A 254 4.07 15.26 -9.91
C GLN A 254 4.86 15.46 -8.61
N GLU A 255 5.71 14.50 -8.23
CA GLU A 255 6.64 14.67 -7.11
C GLU A 255 7.58 15.88 -7.32
N GLY A 256 8.18 16.01 -8.51
CA GLY A 256 9.03 17.15 -8.85
C GLY A 256 8.28 18.49 -8.81
N GLN A 257 7.04 18.54 -9.30
CA GLN A 257 6.22 19.76 -9.28
C GLN A 257 5.86 20.16 -7.84
N ASN A 258 5.55 19.16 -7.01
CA ASN A 258 5.31 19.37 -5.59
C ASN A 258 6.58 19.86 -4.88
N ALA A 259 7.76 19.35 -5.25
CA ALA A 259 9.04 19.82 -4.70
C ALA A 259 9.31 21.28 -5.07
N GLU A 260 9.06 21.71 -6.31
CA GLU A 260 9.20 23.12 -6.70
C GLU A 260 8.21 24.05 -5.98
N ARG A 261 6.97 23.58 -5.78
CA ARG A 261 5.99 24.32 -4.97
C ARG A 261 6.46 24.45 -3.52
N CYS A 262 6.93 23.35 -2.92
CA CYS A 262 7.51 23.35 -1.58
C CYS A 262 8.70 24.32 -1.50
N ALA A 263 9.59 24.34 -2.50
CA ALA A 263 10.70 25.28 -2.56
C ALA A 263 10.23 26.74 -2.53
N LYS A 264 9.15 27.07 -3.25
CA LYS A 264 8.55 28.42 -3.22
C LYS A 264 7.98 28.76 -1.84
N ASP A 265 7.22 27.85 -1.24
CA ASP A 265 6.56 28.06 0.05
C ASP A 265 7.57 28.18 1.21
N MET A 266 8.70 27.47 1.09
CA MET A 266 9.77 27.44 2.09
C MET A 266 10.82 28.55 1.92
N LYS A 267 10.78 29.36 0.85
CA LYS A 267 11.76 30.46 0.61
C LYS A 267 11.94 31.42 1.80
N LYS A 268 10.89 31.60 2.61
CA LYS A 268 10.91 32.47 3.78
C LYS A 268 11.74 31.93 4.96
N PHE A 269 12.09 30.65 4.94
CA PHE A 269 12.83 29.99 6.01
C PHE A 269 14.28 29.73 5.57
N SER A 270 15.21 30.54 6.06
CA SER A 270 16.64 30.46 5.71
C SER A 270 17.33 29.16 6.14
N TYR A 271 16.75 28.43 7.10
CA TYR A 271 17.23 27.15 7.61
C TYR A 271 16.67 25.94 6.84
N VAL A 272 15.80 26.15 5.84
CA VAL A 272 15.24 25.08 5.01
C VAL A 272 15.80 25.21 3.60
N HIS A 273 16.37 24.13 3.08
CA HIS A 273 16.79 24.03 1.69
C HIS A 273 15.97 22.95 0.99
N VAL A 274 15.35 23.31 -0.14
CA VAL A 274 14.67 22.37 -1.03
C VAL A 274 15.51 22.26 -2.32
N PRO A 275 16.05 21.08 -2.65
CA PRO A 275 16.86 20.90 -3.84
C PRO A 275 16.09 21.23 -5.14
N LYS A 276 16.82 21.76 -6.13
CA LYS A 276 16.25 22.05 -7.45
C LYS A 276 15.99 20.75 -8.22
N VAL A 277 14.85 20.69 -8.92
CA VAL A 277 14.55 19.61 -9.85
C VAL A 277 15.20 19.87 -11.21
N HIS A 278 15.88 18.86 -11.74
CA HIS A 278 16.54 18.91 -13.04
C HIS A 278 15.65 18.28 -14.12
N TRP A 279 14.70 19.06 -14.64
CA TRP A 279 13.65 18.58 -15.57
C TRP A 279 14.17 17.94 -16.85
N SER A 280 15.27 18.46 -17.42
CA SER A 280 15.90 17.88 -18.62
C SER A 280 16.42 16.44 -18.39
N TYR A 281 16.63 16.07 -17.13
CA TYR A 281 17.08 14.74 -16.69
C TYR A 281 15.94 13.96 -15.99
N THR A 282 14.70 14.40 -16.14
CA THR A 282 13.52 13.76 -15.52
C THR A 282 12.64 13.14 -16.61
N LYS A 283 12.25 11.88 -16.42
CA LYS A 283 11.35 11.15 -17.31
C LYS A 283 10.31 10.37 -16.50
N THR A 284 9.20 10.08 -17.16
CA THR A 284 8.26 9.03 -16.78
C THR A 284 8.14 8.09 -17.96
N LEU A 285 7.65 6.87 -17.72
CA LEU A 285 7.11 6.11 -18.84
C LEU A 285 5.88 6.82 -19.42
N HIS A 286 5.74 6.66 -20.74
CA HIS A 286 4.47 6.78 -21.44
C HIS A 286 3.65 5.51 -21.26
#